data_AF-A0A2K6VWL1-F1
#
_entry.id   AF-A0A2K6VWL1-F1
#
_cell.length_a   1.000
_cell.length_b   1.000
_cell.length_c   1.000
_cell.angle_alpha   90.00
_cell.angle_beta   90.00
_cell.angle_gamma   90.00
#
_symmetry.space_group_name_H-M   'P 1'
#
loop_
_entity.id
_entity.type
_entity.pdbx_description
1 polymer ?
#
loop_
_entity_poly.entity_id
_entity_poly.type
_entity_poly.pdbx_seq_one_letter_code
_entity_poly.pdbx_strand_id
1 'polypeptide(L)'
;MIISMQISMMLLSFLPFTISLITENSIKMCYLCLQGMVGIIHDLNDSKATILAKIDKKCSTLSGMDVELYRLCVTTLSKIYLKITAKMEKQFDPNSFCRKIHICPKFL
;
A
#
# COMPACT_ATOMS: atom_id res chain seq x y z
N MET A 1 -25.01 47.28 5.92
CA MET A 1 -25.34 46.11 6.77
C MET A 1 -25.96 44.96 5.98
N ILE A 2 -26.94 45.20 5.09
CA ILE A 2 -27.63 44.16 4.28
C ILE A 2 -26.66 43.35 3.39
N ILE A 3 -25.69 44.02 2.74
CA ILE A 3 -24.70 43.36 1.86
C ILE A 3 -23.84 42.36 2.65
N SER A 4 -23.47 42.69 3.89
CA SER A 4 -22.69 41.79 4.75
C SER A 4 -23.49 40.55 5.16
N MET A 5 -24.80 40.66 5.38
CA MET A 5 -25.64 39.49 5.68
C MET A 5 -25.78 38.56 4.48
N GLN A 6 -25.95 39.09 3.26
CA GLN A 6 -26.06 38.28 2.05
C GLN A 6 -24.75 37.51 1.75
N ILE A 7 -23.59 38.15 1.93
CA ILE A 7 -22.29 37.48 1.77
C ILE A 7 -22.13 36.35 2.78
N SER A 8 -22.46 36.59 4.06
CA SER A 8 -22.41 35.55 5.10
C SER A 8 -23.35 34.39 4.80
N MET A 9 -24.57 34.67 4.31
CA MET A 9 -25.56 33.63 3.99
C MET A 9 -25.13 32.79 2.79
N MET A 10 -24.53 33.41 1.76
CA MET A 10 -23.91 32.70 0.65
C MET A 10 -22.76 31.81 1.14
N LEU A 11 -21.80 32.35 1.91
CA LEU A 11 -20.68 31.58 2.45
C LEU A 11 -21.14 30.36 3.28
N LEU A 12 -22.16 30.54 4.14
CA LEU A 12 -22.76 29.45 4.90
C LEU A 12 -23.42 28.40 4.02
N SER A 13 -24.06 28.80 2.91
CA SER A 13 -24.67 27.84 1.98
C SER A 13 -23.63 27.05 1.17
N PHE A 14 -22.45 27.61 0.92
CA PHE A 14 -21.35 26.91 0.23
C PHE A 14 -20.57 25.97 1.15
N LEU A 15 -20.56 26.19 2.47
CA LEU A 15 -19.87 25.31 3.43
C LEU A 15 -20.34 23.83 3.34
N PRO A 16 -21.64 23.52 3.33
CA PRO A 16 -22.12 22.15 3.16
C PRO A 16 -21.62 21.51 1.86
N PHE A 17 -21.67 22.24 0.74
CA PHE A 17 -21.23 21.74 -0.56
C PHE A 17 -19.72 21.44 -0.58
N THR A 18 -18.89 22.33 -0.03
CA THR A 18 -17.44 22.10 0.03
C THR A 18 -17.11 20.96 0.99
N ILE A 19 -17.78 20.86 2.14
CA ILE A 19 -17.62 19.73 3.07
C ILE A 19 -17.99 18.41 2.39
N SER A 20 -19.15 18.34 1.72
CA SER A 20 -19.57 17.14 0.99
C SER A 20 -18.56 16.73 -0.09
N LEU A 21 -18.06 17.67 -0.90
CA LEU A 21 -17.08 17.38 -1.94
C LEU A 21 -15.73 16.89 -1.36
N ILE A 22 -15.26 17.52 -0.28
CA ILE A 22 -14.04 17.10 0.43
C ILE A 22 -14.22 15.68 0.98
N THR A 23 -15.38 15.38 1.58
CA THR A 23 -15.66 14.03 2.09
C THR A 23 -15.72 13.00 0.97
N GLU A 24 -16.36 13.30 -0.16
CA GLU A 24 -16.44 12.37 -1.30
C GLU A 24 -15.05 12.05 -1.86
N ASN A 25 -14.21 13.07 -2.06
CA ASN A 25 -12.85 12.87 -2.54
C ASN A 25 -12.00 12.07 -1.53
N SER A 26 -12.15 12.33 -0.23
CA SER A 26 -11.45 11.57 0.80
C SER A 26 -11.85 10.09 0.81
N ILE A 27 -13.13 9.78 0.60
CA ILE A 27 -13.64 8.41 0.51
C ILE A 27 -13.08 7.71 -0.73
N LYS A 28 -13.08 8.38 -1.89
CA LYS A 28 -12.52 7.83 -3.13
C LYS A 28 -11.02 7.55 -3.00
N MET A 29 -10.26 8.47 -2.43
CA MET A 29 -8.82 8.27 -2.20
C MET A 29 -8.55 7.14 -1.20
N CYS A 30 -9.35 7.04 -0.14
CA CYS A 30 -9.29 5.93 0.79
C CYS A 30 -9.53 4.58 0.08
N TYR A 31 -10.59 4.50 -0.72
CA TYR A 31 -10.90 3.30 -1.51
C TYR A 31 -9.75 2.92 -2.45
N LEU A 32 -9.17 3.89 -3.18
CA LEU A 32 -8.02 3.65 -4.04
C LEU A 32 -6.79 3.13 -3.27
N CYS A 33 -6.53 3.67 -2.07
CA CYS A 33 -5.45 3.17 -1.23
C CYS A 33 -5.71 1.72 -0.81
N LEU A 34 -6.91 1.41 -0.33
CA LEU A 34 -7.27 0.05 0.09
C LEU A 34 -7.12 -0.95 -1.04
N GLN A 35 -7.68 -0.64 -2.21
CA GLN A 35 -7.59 -1.51 -3.39
C GLN A 35 -6.14 -1.65 -3.88
N GLY A 36 -5.39 -0.55 -3.94
CA GLY A 36 -3.99 -0.57 -4.33
C GLY A 36 -3.15 -1.45 -3.41
N MET A 37 -3.36 -1.35 -2.09
CA MET A 37 -2.62 -2.18 -1.14
C MET A 37 -3.00 -3.66 -1.22
N VAL A 38 -4.28 -4.00 -1.40
CA VAL A 38 -4.70 -5.39 -1.66
C VAL A 38 -4.05 -5.92 -2.93
N GLY A 39 -4.03 -5.11 -4.00
CA GLY A 39 -3.35 -5.44 -5.25
C GLY A 39 -1.87 -5.72 -5.05
N ILE A 40 -1.15 -4.89 -4.30
CA ILE A 40 0.29 -5.11 -4.01
C ILE A 40 0.54 -6.44 -3.30
N ILE A 41 -0.30 -6.82 -2.33
CA ILE A 41 -0.17 -8.11 -1.64
C ILE A 41 -0.39 -9.27 -2.62
N HIS A 42 -1.40 -9.16 -3.48
CA HIS A 42 -1.68 -10.15 -4.51
C HIS A 42 -0.52 -10.27 -5.51
N ASP A 43 -0.01 -9.15 -6.01
CA ASP A 43 1.10 -9.10 -6.96
C ASP A 43 2.38 -9.71 -6.38
N LEU A 44 2.69 -9.45 -5.10
CA LEU A 44 3.82 -10.07 -4.41
C LEU A 44 3.67 -11.60 -4.30
N ASN A 45 2.44 -12.08 -4.12
CA ASN A 45 2.19 -13.51 -4.05
C ASN A 45 2.25 -14.18 -5.42
N ASP A 46 1.61 -13.61 -6.43
CA ASP A 46 1.62 -14.11 -7.80
C ASP A 46 3.02 -14.11 -8.39
N SER A 47 3.82 -13.10 -8.05
CA SER A 47 5.20 -12.98 -8.52
C SER A 47 6.18 -13.90 -7.79
N LYS A 48 5.73 -14.76 -6.85
CA LYS A 48 6.60 -15.66 -6.08
C LYS A 48 7.57 -16.44 -6.95
N ALA A 49 7.11 -17.10 -8.00
CA ALA A 49 7.98 -17.87 -8.90
C ALA A 49 9.03 -16.96 -9.57
N THR A 50 8.61 -15.79 -10.04
CA THR A 50 9.49 -14.79 -10.67
C THR A 50 10.54 -14.25 -9.69
N ILE A 51 10.18 -13.96 -8.44
CA ILE A 51 11.12 -13.46 -7.45
C ILE A 51 12.11 -14.55 -7.03
N LEU A 52 11.66 -15.80 -6.85
CA LEU A 52 12.53 -16.93 -6.55
C LEU A 52 13.52 -17.18 -7.70
N ALA A 53 13.11 -17.06 -8.96
CA ALA A 53 14.01 -17.14 -10.11
C ALA A 53 15.04 -15.99 -10.16
N LYS A 54 14.65 -14.77 -9.74
CA LYS A 54 15.61 -13.65 -9.61
C LYS A 54 16.63 -13.90 -8.49
N ILE A 55 16.21 -14.49 -7.37
CA ILE A 55 17.10 -14.89 -6.28
C ILE A 55 18.10 -15.93 -6.79
N ASP A 56 17.62 -16.96 -7.48
CA ASP A 56 18.44 -18.02 -8.09
C ASP A 56 19.53 -17.44 -9.00
N LYS A 57 19.14 -16.60 -9.97
CA LYS A 57 20.07 -15.91 -10.87
C LYS A 57 21.09 -15.04 -10.13
N LYS A 58 20.66 -14.30 -9.10
CA LYS A 58 21.54 -13.44 -8.30
C LYS A 58 22.56 -14.28 -7.53
N CYS A 59 22.14 -15.38 -6.92
CA CYS A 59 23.01 -16.29 -6.20
C CYS A 59 23.99 -17.01 -7.15
N SER A 60 23.54 -17.47 -8.31
CA SER A 60 24.41 -18.05 -9.34
C SER A 60 25.53 -17.07 -9.73
N THR A 61 25.19 -15.79 -9.91
CA THR A 61 26.18 -14.74 -10.23
C THR A 61 27.16 -14.48 -9.08
N LEU A 62 26.67 -14.44 -7.84
CA LEU A 62 27.51 -14.12 -6.67
C LEU A 62 28.43 -15.27 -6.27
N SER A 63 27.96 -16.51 -6.42
CA SER A 63 28.68 -17.71 -5.95
C SER A 63 29.65 -18.25 -7.00
N GLY A 64 29.51 -17.90 -8.27
CA GLY A 64 30.35 -18.41 -9.35
C GLY A 64 30.29 -19.93 -9.40
N MET A 65 31.42 -20.61 -9.20
CA MET A 65 31.51 -22.08 -9.17
C MET A 65 31.37 -22.67 -7.75
N ASP A 66 31.27 -21.86 -6.70
CA ASP A 66 31.12 -22.33 -5.33
C ASP A 66 29.68 -22.82 -5.09
N VAL A 67 29.50 -24.13 -5.17
CA VAL A 67 28.20 -24.81 -5.04
C VAL A 67 27.62 -24.67 -3.63
N GLU A 68 28.47 -24.66 -2.60
CA GLU A 68 28.00 -24.57 -1.21
C GLU A 68 27.55 -23.15 -0.89
N LEU A 69 28.32 -22.15 -1.31
CA LEU A 69 27.92 -20.75 -1.22
C LEU A 69 26.63 -20.47 -2.00
N TYR A 70 26.49 -21.06 -3.18
CA TYR A 70 25.28 -20.96 -3.99
C TYR A 70 24.05 -21.49 -3.25
N ARG A 71 24.13 -22.72 -2.72
CA ARG A 71 23.06 -23.35 -1.95
C ARG A 71 22.69 -22.52 -0.73
N LEU A 72 23.69 -22.03 0.01
CA LEU A 72 23.48 -21.16 1.17
C LEU A 72 22.76 -19.87 0.78
N CYS A 73 23.18 -19.22 -0.30
CA CYS A 73 22.59 -17.99 -0.81
C CYS A 73 21.12 -18.19 -1.19
N VAL A 74 20.83 -19.16 -2.07
CA VAL A 74 19.45 -19.41 -2.55
C VAL A 74 18.54 -19.76 -1.39
N THR A 75 18.98 -20.66 -0.50
CA THR A 75 18.18 -21.09 0.65
C THR A 75 17.89 -19.92 1.58
N THR A 76 18.91 -19.11 1.90
CA THR A 76 18.77 -17.99 2.84
C THR A 76 17.85 -16.91 2.27
N LEU A 77 18.10 -16.45 1.05
CA LEU A 77 17.31 -15.39 0.43
C LEU A 77 15.89 -15.83 0.15
N SER A 78 15.68 -17.07 -0.33
CA SER A 78 14.32 -17.60 -0.54
C SER A 78 13.56 -17.70 0.77
N LYS A 79 14.20 -18.17 1.85
CA LYS A 79 13.58 -18.23 3.18
C LYS A 79 13.24 -16.84 3.72
N ILE A 80 14.10 -15.84 3.51
CA ILE A 80 13.81 -14.45 3.89
C ILE A 80 12.60 -13.93 3.10
N TYR A 81 12.59 -14.11 1.78
CA TYR A 81 11.48 -13.71 0.93
C TYR A 81 10.15 -14.31 1.39
N LEU A 82 10.10 -15.64 1.57
CA LEU A 82 8.88 -16.34 2.00
C LEU A 82 8.40 -15.89 3.38
N LYS A 83 9.31 -15.55 4.30
CA LYS A 83 8.95 -15.00 5.61
C LYS A 83 8.36 -13.60 5.49
N ILE A 84 8.93 -12.75 4.62
CA ILE A 84 8.43 -11.39 4.39
C ILE A 84 7.04 -11.45 3.78
N THR A 85 6.83 -12.23 2.71
CA THR A 85 5.53 -12.33 2.07
C THR A 85 4.48 -12.94 2.99
N ALA A 86 4.80 -14.02 3.72
CA ALA A 86 3.87 -14.59 4.71
C ALA A 86 3.52 -13.61 5.84
N LYS A 87 4.47 -12.75 6.25
CA LYS A 87 4.20 -11.70 7.24
C LYS A 87 3.31 -10.61 6.65
N MET A 88 3.56 -10.22 5.39
CA MET A 88 2.71 -9.26 4.68
C MET A 88 1.28 -9.81 4.55
N GLU A 89 1.09 -11.02 4.06
CA GLU A 89 -0.23 -11.65 3.97
C GLU A 89 -1.00 -11.66 5.30
N LYS A 90 -0.32 -11.96 6.42
CA LYS A 90 -0.97 -12.12 7.73
C LYS A 90 -1.18 -10.82 8.49
N GLN A 91 -0.23 -9.90 8.41
CA GLN A 91 -0.17 -8.72 9.28
C GLN A 91 -0.43 -7.42 8.53
N PHE A 92 -0.36 -7.43 7.21
CA PHE A 92 -0.64 -6.25 6.43
C PHE A 92 -2.15 -6.04 6.40
N ASP A 93 -2.62 -5.08 7.20
CA ASP A 93 -3.97 -4.55 7.11
C ASP A 93 -3.93 -3.26 6.25
N PRO A 94 -4.49 -3.30 5.02
CA PRO A 94 -4.65 -2.11 4.19
C PRO A 94 -5.29 -0.94 4.93
N ASN A 95 -6.25 -1.21 5.82
CA ASN A 95 -6.95 -0.15 6.55
C ASN A 95 -6.01 0.55 7.53
N SER A 96 -5.29 -0.22 8.36
CA SER A 96 -4.25 0.31 9.26
C SER A 96 -3.22 1.13 8.51
N PHE A 97 -2.73 0.64 7.36
CA PHE A 97 -1.77 1.37 6.54
C PHE A 97 -2.35 2.68 5.99
N CYS A 98 -3.49 2.62 5.29
CA CYS A 98 -4.10 3.78 4.64
C CYS A 98 -4.54 4.86 5.64
N ARG A 99 -4.94 4.48 6.87
CA ARG A 99 -5.19 5.43 7.96
C ARG A 99 -3.91 6.03 8.53
N LYS A 100 -2.84 5.23 8.68
CA LYS A 100 -1.54 5.70 9.20
C LYS A 100 -0.93 6.78 8.32
N ILE A 101 -1.09 6.67 6.99
CA ILE A 101 -0.61 7.68 6.04
C ILE A 101 -1.64 8.77 5.72
N HIS A 102 -2.72 8.85 6.50
CA HIS A 102 -3.76 9.88 6.42
C HIS A 102 -4.51 9.97 5.08
N ILE A 103 -4.50 8.90 4.28
CA ILE A 103 -5.36 8.81 3.08
C ILE A 103 -6.79 8.45 3.48
N CYS A 104 -6.94 7.45 4.35
CA CYS A 104 -8.22 7.14 4.97
C CYS A 104 -8.41 7.97 6.24
N PRO A 105 -9.60 8.53 6.48
CA PRO A 105 -9.90 9.19 7.74
C PRO A 105 -9.86 8.19 8.90
N LYS A 106 -9.57 8.67 10.10
CA LYS A 106 -9.39 7.82 11.30
C LYS A 106 -10.65 7.06 11.73
N PHE A 107 -11.83 7.54 11.34
CA PHE A 107 -13.13 7.03 11.76
C PHE A 107 -13.87 6.24 10.67
N LEU A 108 -13.14 5.78 9.65
CA LEU A 108 -13.60 4.76 8.70
C LEU A 108 -13.12 3.37 9.13
#